data_AF-A0A924JRX5-F1
#
_entry.id   AF-A0A924JRX5-F1
#
_cell.length_a   1.000
_cell.length_b   1.000
_cell.length_c   1.000
_cell.angle_alpha   90.00
_cell.angle_beta   90.00
_cell.angle_gamma   90.00
#
_symmetry.space_group_name_H-M   'P 1'
#
loop_
_entity.id
_entity.type
_entity.pdbx_description
1 polymer ?
#
loop_
_entity_poly.entity_id
_entity_poly.type
_entity_poly.pdbx_seq_one_letter_code
_entity_poly.pdbx_strand_id
1 'polypeptide(L)' 'ADSNIWAGGWAEGRAKAYGITVEELPAYYAKRTLLNETILPNDIANACFAFVGGLLNKSTGNILNVDGGVATAFVR' A
#
# COMPACT_ATOMS: atom_id res chain seq x y z
N ALA A 1 7.93 -6.01 10.72
CA ALA A 1 7.64 -4.89 9.81
C ALA A 1 6.81 -3.92 10.63
N ASP A 2 7.49 -3.12 11.44
CA ASP A 2 6.85 -2.49 12.60
C ASP A 2 6.58 -1.04 12.22
N SER A 3 5.50 -0.85 11.46
CA SER A 3 5.06 0.49 11.09
C SER A 3 4.40 1.16 12.29
N ASN A 4 4.85 2.38 12.61
CA ASN A 4 4.32 3.19 13.72
C ASN A 4 2.83 3.53 13.59
N ILE A 5 2.21 3.29 12.42
CA ILE A 5 0.76 3.44 12.25
C ILE A 5 -0.02 2.38 13.04
N TRP A 6 0.58 1.23 13.33
CA TRP A 6 -0.06 0.15 14.10
C TRP A 6 0.20 0.27 15.60
N ALA A 7 1.08 1.19 16.02
CA ALA A 7 1.38 1.45 17.41
C ALA A 7 0.41 2.50 18.01
N GLY A 8 0.16 2.43 19.32
CA GLY A 8 -0.44 3.54 20.07
C GLY A 8 -1.95 3.72 19.94
N GLY A 9 -2.74 2.65 19.79
CA GLY A 9 -4.21 2.74 19.84
C GLY A 9 -4.89 3.04 18.49
N TRP A 10 -4.11 3.31 17.43
CA TRP A 10 -4.64 3.65 16.11
C TRP A 10 -5.35 2.47 15.45
N ALA A 11 -4.73 1.29 15.52
CA ALA A 11 -5.28 0.07 14.93
C ALA A 11 -6.62 -0.29 15.60
N GLU A 12 -6.68 -0.19 16.92
CA GLU A 12 -7.87 -0.41 17.75
C GLU A 12 -8.99 0.57 17.40
N GLY A 13 -8.66 1.86 17.26
CA GLY A 13 -9.61 2.89 16.86
C GLY A 13 -10.22 2.64 15.48
N ARG A 14 -9.41 2.19 14.51
CA ARG A 14 -9.85 1.89 13.15
C ARG A 14 -10.66 0.61 13.08
N ALA A 15 -10.22 -0.44 13.76
CA ALA A 15 -10.94 -1.70 13.88
C ALA A 15 -12.34 -1.46 14.47
N LYS A 16 -12.43 -0.71 15.57
CA LYS A 16 -13.72 -0.31 16.17
C LYS A 16 -14.60 0.48 15.21
N ALA A 17 -14.04 1.43 14.46
CA ALA A 17 -14.80 2.23 13.49
C ALA A 17 -15.39 1.41 12.34
N TYR A 18 -14.74 0.30 11.98
CA TYR A 18 -15.22 -0.61 10.94
C TYR A 18 -16.01 -1.81 11.48
N GLY A 19 -16.10 -1.97 12.80
CA GLY A 19 -16.80 -3.10 13.42
C GLY A 19 -16.10 -4.44 13.21
N ILE A 20 -14.77 -4.45 13.11
CA ILE A 20 -13.93 -5.64 12.93
C ILE A 20 -12.87 -5.72 14.04
N THR A 21 -12.18 -6.86 14.13
CA THR A 21 -11.01 -7.03 15.00
C THR A 21 -9.76 -6.37 14.41
N VAL A 22 -8.74 -6.14 15.24
CA VAL A 22 -7.47 -5.53 14.79
C VAL A 22 -6.76 -6.45 13.80
N GLU A 23 -6.88 -7.76 14.00
CA GLU A 23 -6.30 -8.81 13.16
C GLU A 23 -6.94 -8.86 11.77
N GLU A 24 -8.21 -8.48 11.65
CA GLU A 24 -8.94 -8.39 10.38
C GLU A 24 -8.64 -7.12 9.60
N LEU A 25 -8.07 -6.10 10.24
CA LEU A 25 -7.86 -4.77 9.66
C LEU A 25 -6.96 -4.77 8.40
N PRO A 26 -5.86 -5.55 8.32
CA PRO A 26 -5.08 -5.66 7.09
C PRO A 26 -5.88 -6.24 5.92
N ALA A 27 -6.60 -7.35 6.14
CA ALA A 27 -7.44 -7.98 5.12
C ALA A 27 -8.60 -7.07 4.69
N TYR A 28 -9.17 -6.32 5.63
CA TYR A 28 -10.19 -5.32 5.34
C TYR A 28 -9.67 -4.22 4.40
N TYR A 29 -8.44 -3.73 4.62
CA TYR A 29 -7.84 -2.74 3.72
C TYR A 29 -7.49 -3.33 2.36
N ALA A 30 -6.93 -4.53 2.32
CA ALA A 30 -6.57 -5.22 1.09
C ALA A 30 -7.78 -5.33 0.14
N LYS A 31 -8.95 -5.72 0.67
CA LYS A 31 -10.23 -5.84 -0.06
C LYS A 31 -10.74 -4.56 -0.73
N ARG A 32 -10.14 -3.40 -0.44
CA ARG A 32 -10.52 -2.11 -1.04
C ARG A 32 -9.73 -1.79 -2.30
N THR A 33 -8.76 -2.63 -2.65
CA THR A 33 -7.90 -2.49 -3.81
C THR A 33 -8.31 -3.53 -4.86
N LEU A 34 -8.05 -3.27 -6.14
CA LEU A 34 -8.44 -4.19 -7.21
C LEU A 34 -7.75 -5.56 -7.12
N LEU A 35 -6.53 -5.61 -6.57
CA LEU A 35 -5.76 -6.84 -6.42
C LEU A 35 -6.08 -7.61 -5.14
N ASN A 36 -6.79 -6.99 -4.18
CA ASN A 36 -7.08 -7.58 -2.87
C ASN A 36 -5.85 -8.00 -2.07
N GLU A 37 -4.70 -7.34 -2.29
CA GLU A 37 -3.43 -7.67 -1.66
C GLU A 37 -3.01 -6.64 -0.62
N THR A 38 -2.21 -7.06 0.37
CA THR A 38 -1.58 -6.15 1.33
C THR A 38 -0.28 -5.63 0.75
N ILE A 39 -0.12 -4.30 0.73
CA ILE A 39 1.13 -3.68 0.29
C ILE A 39 2.09 -3.51 1.47
N LEU A 40 3.30 -4.04 1.32
CA LEU A 40 4.36 -4.01 2.31
C LEU A 40 5.49 -3.06 1.89
N PRO A 41 6.37 -2.65 2.83
CA PRO A 41 7.54 -1.83 2.49
C PRO A 41 8.44 -2.42 1.40
N ASN A 42 8.49 -3.75 1.30
CA ASN A 42 9.26 -4.45 0.26
C ASN A 42 8.71 -4.19 -1.15
N ASP A 43 7.39 -4.04 -1.31
CA ASP A 43 6.78 -3.75 -2.61
C ASP A 43 7.14 -2.35 -3.09
N ILE A 44 7.19 -1.38 -2.16
CA ILE A 44 7.68 -0.03 -2.43
C ILE A 44 9.17 -0.07 -2.83
N ALA A 45 9.99 -0.84 -2.11
CA ALA A 45 11.41 -1.00 -2.43
C ALA A 45 11.62 -1.58 -3.84
N ASN A 46 10.83 -2.58 -4.24
CA ASN A 46 10.88 -3.16 -5.58
C ASN A 46 10.56 -2.12 -6.67
N ALA A 47 9.57 -1.25 -6.45
CA ALA A 47 9.25 -0.18 -7.39
C ALA A 47 10.36 0.87 -7.49
N CYS A 48 10.98 1.26 -6.37
CA CYS A 48 12.17 2.10 -6.37
C CYS A 48 13.31 1.44 -7.16
N PHE A 49 13.54 0.15 -6.95
CA PHE A 49 14.55 -0.62 -7.66
C PHE A 49 14.30 -0.63 -9.18
N ALA A 50 13.05 -0.78 -9.61
CA ALA A 50 12.69 -0.71 -11.03
C ALA A 50 13.06 0.64 -11.67
N PHE A 51 12.87 1.76 -10.95
CA PHE A 51 13.28 3.08 -11.43
C PHE A 51 14.79 3.25 -11.55
N VAL A 52 15.56 2.74 -10.58
CA VAL A 52 17.02 2.94 -10.55
C VAL A 52 17.81 1.83 -11.24
N GLY A 53 17.17 0.73 -11.63
CA GLY A 53 17.79 -0.46 -12.24
C GLY A 53 18.32 -0.27 -13.67
N GLY A 54 18.30 0.95 -14.21
CA GLY A 54 18.92 1.31 -15.50
C GLY A 54 18.08 1.03 -16.75
N LEU A 55 17.04 0.20 -16.65
CA LEU A 55 16.15 -0.11 -17.78
C LEU A 55 15.28 1.07 -18.24
N LEU A 56 15.05 2.06 -17.36
CA LEU A 56 14.21 3.23 -17.62
C LEU A 56 15.01 4.50 -17.97
N ASN A 57 16.22 4.36 -18.55
CA ASN A 57 17.16 5.46 -18.79
C ASN A 57 16.67 6.58 -19.73
N LYS A 58 15.58 6.36 -20.48
CA LYS A 58 14.94 7.37 -21.34
C LYS A 58 13.60 7.87 -20.78
N SER A 59 13.28 7.55 -19.54
CA SER A 59 11.99 7.83 -18.92
C SER A 59 12.17 8.75 -17.72
N THR A 60 11.36 9.81 -17.61
CA THR A 60 11.39 10.76 -16.49
C THR A 60 10.00 11.33 -16.21
N GLY A 61 9.75 11.76 -14.97
CA GLY A 61 8.47 12.33 -14.54
C GLY A 61 7.32 11.32 -14.40
N ASN A 62 7.61 10.02 -14.43
CA ASN A 62 6.59 8.97 -14.34
C ASN A 62 6.15 8.74 -12.91
N ILE A 63 4.89 8.32 -12.77
CA ILE A 63 4.32 7.80 -11.53
C ILE A 63 4.16 6.29 -11.71
N LEU A 64 4.65 5.51 -10.74
CA LEU A 64 4.40 4.08 -10.64
C LEU A 64 3.56 3.82 -9.39
N ASN A 65 2.29 3.49 -9.57
CA ASN A 65 1.40 3.13 -8.47
C ASN A 65 1.82 1.80 -7.84
N VAL A 66 1.91 1.76 -6.52
CA VAL A 66 2.15 0.55 -5.72
C VAL A 66 1.13 0.54 -4.58
N ASP A 67 -0.13 0.35 -4.96
CA ASP A 67 -1.27 0.55 -4.06
C ASP A 67 -2.32 -0.57 -4.15
N GLY A 68 -2.00 -1.68 -4.84
CA GLY A 68 -2.95 -2.78 -5.07
C GLY A 68 -4.06 -2.45 -6.07
N GLY A 69 -3.99 -1.29 -6.75
CA GLY A 69 -5.00 -0.85 -7.70
C GLY A 69 -6.09 -0.01 -7.04
N VAL A 70 -5.73 1.10 -6.39
CA VAL A 70 -6.72 2.07 -5.91
C VAL A 70 -7.22 2.88 -7.10
N ALA A 71 -8.40 2.51 -7.64
CA ALA A 71 -8.91 3.07 -8.90
C ALA A 71 -9.02 4.61 -8.92
N THR A 72 -9.31 5.23 -7.78
CA THR A 72 -9.38 6.70 -7.68
C THR A 72 -8.01 7.39 -7.73
N ALA A 73 -6.93 6.64 -7.57
CA ALA A 73 -5.55 7.12 -7.63
C ALA A 73 -4.89 6.89 -9.00
N PHE A 74 -5.63 6.34 -9.97
CA PHE A 74 -5.11 6.14 -11.32
C PHE A 74 -4.87 7.48 -12.00
N VAL A 75 -3.63 7.71 -12.40
CA VAL A 75 -3.23 8.86 -13.20
C VAL A 75 -3.81 8.72 -14.61
N ARG A 76 -4.21 9.84 -15.23
CA ARG A 76 -4.76 9.92 -16.58
C ARG A 76 -3.77 10.58 -17.53
#